data_AF-A0AAW2KSV1-F1
#
_entry.id   AF-A0AAW2KSV1-F1
#
_cell.length_a   1.000
_cell.length_b   1.000
_cell.length_c   1.000
_cell.angle_alpha   90.00
_cell.angle_beta   90.00
_cell.angle_gamma   90.00
#
_symmetry.space_group_name_H-M   'P 1'
#
loop_
_entity.id
_entity.type
_entity.pdbx_description
1 polymer ?
#
loop_
_entity_poly.entity_id
_entity_poly.type
_entity_poly.pdbx_seq_one_letter_code
_entity_poly.pdbx_strand_id
1 'polypeptide(L)'
;MAEELPTHFQAPSHLPAYDGTTDPGEHIHKYENATLLHRSFAKFSSLFQHQFSSNKKYRKAAISLFKIKTEEKETLTAYIQRFNVAILEVPTAHREGFLYAFTRGLHGGPLFISLAKKLATDFLVILARVEKYMNLEDAWLVKKNGRDKRKENEQPSTCRTRGEP
;
A
#
# COMPACT_ATOMS: atom_id res chain seq x y z
N MET A 1 -19.32 -0.51 62.59
CA MET A 1 -18.40 0.57 62.21
C MET A 1 -18.38 0.58 60.69
N ALA A 2 -18.76 1.67 60.03
CA ALA A 2 -18.77 1.74 58.57
C ALA A 2 -17.33 1.94 58.07
N GLU A 3 -16.89 1.15 57.10
CA GLU A 3 -15.57 1.26 56.50
C GLU A 3 -15.54 2.52 55.62
N GLU A 4 -14.61 3.44 55.89
CA GLU A 4 -14.51 4.67 55.12
C GLU A 4 -13.97 4.39 53.71
N LEU A 5 -14.57 5.05 52.71
CA LEU A 5 -14.19 4.87 51.32
C LEU A 5 -12.74 5.37 51.06
N PRO A 6 -11.97 4.72 50.16
CA PRO A 6 -10.62 5.14 49.81
C PRO A 6 -10.57 6.58 49.28
N THR A 7 -9.52 7.33 49.64
CA THR A 7 -9.36 8.78 49.39
C THR A 7 -9.34 9.19 47.92
N HIS A 8 -9.16 8.25 46.98
CA HIS A 8 -9.14 8.50 45.53
C HIS A 8 -10.20 7.68 44.77
N PHE A 9 -11.23 7.18 45.46
CA PHE A 9 -12.30 6.45 44.80
C PHE A 9 -13.09 7.39 43.87
N GLN A 10 -13.03 7.12 42.56
CA GLN A 10 -13.89 7.76 41.57
C GLN A 10 -14.96 6.78 41.12
N ALA A 11 -16.21 7.10 41.45
CA ALA A 11 -17.38 6.41 40.95
C ALA A 11 -17.51 6.59 39.42
N PRO A 12 -17.97 5.57 38.67
CA PRO A 12 -18.34 5.73 37.27
C PRO A 12 -19.41 6.82 37.13
N SER A 13 -19.07 7.94 36.50
CA SER A 13 -19.91 9.14 36.41
C SER A 13 -21.16 8.99 35.53
N HIS A 14 -21.27 7.90 34.78
CA HIS A 14 -22.38 7.61 33.86
C HIS A 14 -23.48 6.73 34.48
N LEU A 15 -23.30 6.24 35.71
CA LEU A 15 -24.31 5.45 36.41
C LEU A 15 -25.06 6.33 37.43
N PRO A 16 -26.40 6.30 37.45
CA PRO A 16 -27.18 7.02 38.44
C PRO A 16 -26.97 6.43 39.85
N ALA A 17 -27.00 7.29 40.87
CA ALA A 17 -26.96 6.86 42.26
C ALA A 17 -28.14 5.92 42.56
N TYR A 18 -27.93 4.97 43.47
CA TYR A 18 -28.98 4.05 43.88
C TYR A 18 -30.12 4.82 44.54
N ASP A 19 -31.32 4.74 43.97
CA ASP A 19 -32.49 5.52 44.37
C ASP A 19 -33.38 4.80 45.41
N GLY A 20 -33.00 3.57 45.79
CA GLY A 20 -33.75 2.75 46.76
C GLY A 20 -34.98 2.07 46.20
N THR A 21 -35.29 2.23 44.90
CA THR A 21 -36.49 1.66 44.27
C THR A 21 -36.19 0.45 43.38
N THR A 22 -34.95 0.36 42.90
CA THR A 22 -34.45 -0.72 42.05
C THR A 22 -33.84 -1.87 42.87
N ASP A 23 -33.72 -3.05 42.28
CA ASP A 23 -33.06 -4.19 42.95
C ASP A 23 -31.59 -3.85 43.26
N PRO A 24 -31.14 -3.97 44.53
CA PRO A 24 -29.76 -3.67 44.90
C PRO A 24 -28.74 -4.54 44.15
N GLY A 25 -29.06 -5.80 43.87
CA GLY A 25 -28.18 -6.72 43.15
C GLY A 25 -27.98 -6.30 41.69
N GLU A 26 -29.05 -5.89 41.02
CA GLU A 26 -28.99 -5.34 39.66
C GLU A 26 -28.17 -4.05 39.58
N HIS A 27 -28.30 -3.16 40.59
CA HIS A 27 -27.52 -1.92 40.65
C HIS A 27 -26.02 -2.20 40.85
N ILE A 28 -25.67 -3.15 41.73
CA ILE A 28 -24.29 -3.61 41.94
C ILE A 28 -23.70 -4.19 40.64
N HIS A 29 -24.46 -5.04 39.93
CA HIS A 29 -23.99 -5.61 38.67
C HIS A 29 -23.75 -4.57 37.58
N LYS A 30 -24.55 -3.49 37.52
CA LYS A 30 -24.30 -2.37 36.60
C LYS A 30 -22.97 -1.69 36.91
N TYR A 31 -22.68 -1.49 38.19
CA TYR A 31 -21.43 -0.88 38.66
C TYR A 31 -20.21 -1.77 38.42
N GLU A 32 -20.33 -3.07 38.69
CA GLU A 32 -19.32 -4.08 38.41
C GLU A 32 -19.01 -4.15 36.90
N ASN A 33 -20.03 -4.21 36.05
CA ASN A 33 -19.87 -4.23 34.61
C ASN A 33 -19.22 -2.94 34.07
N ALA A 34 -19.62 -1.77 34.56
CA ALA A 34 -19.03 -0.49 34.14
C ALA A 34 -17.54 -0.38 34.52
N THR A 35 -17.18 -0.80 35.73
CA THR A 35 -15.79 -0.78 36.21
C THR A 35 -14.91 -1.80 35.47
N LEU A 36 -15.42 -3.00 35.19
CA LEU A 36 -14.75 -4.02 34.39
C LEU A 36 -14.59 -3.58 32.93
N LEU A 37 -15.62 -2.99 32.32
CA LEU A 37 -15.59 -2.51 30.95
C LEU A 37 -14.58 -1.36 30.78
N HIS A 38 -14.53 -0.41 31.73
CA HIS A 38 -13.56 0.68 31.71
C HIS A 38 -12.11 0.17 31.81
N ARG A 39 -11.85 -0.80 32.70
CA ARG A 39 -10.51 -1.42 32.85
C ARG A 39 -10.11 -2.22 31.62
N SER A 40 -11.07 -2.93 31.02
CA SER A 40 -10.88 -3.69 29.78
C SER A 40 -10.60 -2.78 28.58
N PHE A 41 -11.39 -1.72 28.42
CA PHE A 41 -11.23 -0.77 27.32
C PHE A 41 -9.94 0.05 27.43
N ALA A 42 -9.56 0.51 28.62
CA ALA A 42 -8.29 1.21 28.82
C ALA A 42 -7.09 0.32 28.45
N LYS A 43 -7.12 -0.96 28.82
CA LYS A 43 -6.09 -1.94 28.45
C LYS A 43 -6.10 -2.25 26.95
N PHE A 44 -7.27 -2.38 26.34
CA PHE A 44 -7.40 -2.54 24.90
C PHE A 44 -6.84 -1.32 24.15
N SER A 45 -7.23 -0.11 24.56
CA SER A 45 -6.77 1.14 23.95
C SER A 45 -5.25 1.29 24.03
N SER A 46 -4.62 0.96 25.16
CA SER A 46 -3.15 1.04 25.29
C SER A 46 -2.44 0.02 24.40
N LEU A 47 -2.92 -1.23 24.34
CA LEU A 47 -2.37 -2.26 23.45
C LEU A 47 -2.59 -1.90 21.98
N PHE A 48 -3.77 -1.37 21.63
CA PHE A 48 -4.09 -0.91 20.28
C PHE A 48 -3.20 0.27 19.86
N GLN A 49 -3.02 1.27 20.72
CA GLN A 49 -2.13 2.41 20.48
C GLN A 49 -0.67 1.97 20.34
N HIS A 50 -0.21 1.05 21.20
CA HIS A 50 1.13 0.48 21.10
C HIS A 50 1.32 -0.26 19.78
N GLN A 51 0.35 -1.11 19.39
CA GLN A 51 0.39 -1.85 18.14
C GLN A 51 0.34 -0.93 16.91
N PHE A 52 -0.45 0.15 16.94
CA PHE A 52 -0.49 1.13 15.85
C PHE A 52 0.77 1.99 15.79
N SER A 53 1.34 2.35 16.93
CA SER A 53 2.57 3.14 17.01
C SER A 53 3.80 2.32 16.59
N SER A 54 3.84 1.02 16.91
CA SER A 54 4.88 0.09 16.48
C SER A 54 4.75 -0.32 15.01
N ASN A 55 3.52 -0.42 14.49
CA ASN A 55 3.23 -0.69 13.09
C ASN A 55 3.23 0.58 12.20
N LYS A 56 3.68 1.71 12.75
CA LYS A 56 3.90 2.91 11.98
C LYS A 56 5.04 2.62 10.99
N LYS A 57 4.71 2.40 9.71
CA LYS A 57 5.71 2.26 8.65
C LYS A 57 6.67 3.44 8.76
N TYR A 58 7.89 3.18 9.21
CA TYR A 58 8.90 4.22 9.37
C TYR A 58 9.10 4.92 8.03
N ARG A 59 9.02 6.25 8.02
CA ARG A 59 9.28 7.06 6.84
C ARG A 59 10.69 6.72 6.34
N LYS A 60 10.80 6.30 5.10
CA LYS A 60 12.10 5.96 4.51
C LYS A 60 12.86 7.25 4.19
N ALA A 61 14.18 7.19 4.30
CA ALA A 61 15.04 8.31 3.91
C ALA A 61 15.03 8.50 2.39
N ALA A 62 15.21 9.73 1.90
CA ALA A 62 15.26 10.04 0.47
C ALA A 62 16.28 9.19 -0.31
N ILE A 63 17.40 8.86 0.33
CA ILE A 63 18.45 8.02 -0.25
C ILE A 63 17.95 6.60 -0.61
N SER A 64 16.86 6.13 0.00
CA SER A 64 16.28 4.82 -0.29
C SER A 64 15.73 4.71 -1.71
N LEU A 65 15.31 5.82 -2.33
CA LEU A 65 14.78 5.84 -3.69
C LEU A 65 15.84 5.43 -4.73
N PHE A 66 17.11 5.73 -4.48
CA PHE A 66 18.22 5.34 -5.37
C PHE A 66 18.50 3.84 -5.38
N LYS A 67 17.88 3.08 -4.44
CA LYS A 67 17.93 1.61 -4.46
C LYS A 67 16.92 1.03 -5.45
N ILE A 68 15.91 1.79 -5.87
CA ILE A 68 14.89 1.34 -6.82
C ILE A 68 15.44 1.46 -8.23
N LYS A 69 15.82 0.33 -8.81
CA LYS A 69 16.34 0.22 -10.17
C LYS A 69 15.46 -0.69 -11.01
N THR A 70 15.40 -0.43 -12.31
CA THR A 70 14.76 -1.34 -13.27
C THR A 70 15.49 -2.68 -13.27
N GLU A 71 14.73 -3.78 -13.24
CA GLU A 71 15.26 -5.14 -13.34
C GLU A 71 15.32 -5.63 -14.80
N GLU A 72 16.17 -6.62 -15.14
CA GLU A 72 16.48 -6.99 -16.53
C GLU A 72 15.28 -7.38 -17.41
N LYS A 73 14.21 -7.90 -16.80
CA LYS A 73 12.99 -8.36 -17.51
C LYS A 73 11.74 -7.60 -17.08
N GLU A 74 11.92 -6.51 -16.37
CA GLU A 74 10.82 -5.71 -15.86
C GLU A 74 10.28 -4.77 -16.94
N THR A 75 8.96 -4.69 -17.05
CA THR A 75 8.30 -3.72 -17.93
C THR A 75 8.41 -2.31 -17.36
N LEU A 76 8.38 -1.31 -18.23
CA LEU A 76 8.41 0.08 -17.79
C LEU A 76 7.23 0.39 -16.84
N THR A 77 6.05 -0.16 -17.12
CA THR A 77 4.87 -0.03 -16.26
C THR A 77 5.11 -0.58 -14.85
N ALA A 78 5.69 -1.78 -14.73
CA ALA A 78 5.98 -2.38 -13.43
C ALA A 78 7.00 -1.55 -12.63
N TYR A 79 8.04 -1.07 -13.30
CA TYR A 79 9.04 -0.19 -12.67
C TYR A 79 8.41 1.08 -12.10
N ILE A 80 7.57 1.75 -12.88
CA ILE A 80 6.89 3.00 -12.46
C ILE A 80 5.98 2.75 -11.27
N GLN A 81 5.24 1.64 -11.27
CA GLN A 81 4.38 1.28 -10.13
C GLN A 81 5.20 1.10 -8.85
N ARG A 82 6.32 0.38 -8.90
CA ARG A 82 7.21 0.22 -7.74
C ARG A 82 7.80 1.56 -7.29
N PHE A 83 8.22 2.40 -8.23
CA PHE A 83 8.78 3.72 -7.92
C PHE A 83 7.74 4.64 -7.27
N ASN A 84 6.49 4.65 -7.76
CA ASN A 84 5.39 5.43 -7.19
C ASN A 84 5.07 5.00 -5.76
N VAL A 85 5.02 3.69 -5.48
CA VAL A 85 4.84 3.19 -4.11
C VAL A 85 5.99 3.64 -3.21
N ALA A 86 7.24 3.59 -3.68
CA ALA A 86 8.39 4.03 -2.91
C ALA A 86 8.39 5.53 -2.60
N ILE A 87 7.92 6.38 -3.52
CA ILE A 87 7.77 7.83 -3.28
C ILE A 87 6.86 8.11 -2.10
N LEU A 88 5.73 7.39 -1.98
CA LEU A 88 4.76 7.58 -0.89
C LEU A 88 5.35 7.27 0.50
N GLU A 89 6.39 6.45 0.55
CA GLU A 89 7.09 6.10 1.79
C GLU A 89 8.14 7.16 2.21
N VAL A 90 8.41 8.15 1.36
CA VAL A 90 9.45 9.18 1.52
C VAL A 90 8.83 10.60 1.43
N PRO A 91 8.10 11.07 2.45
CA PRO A 91 7.39 12.35 2.39
C PRO A 91 8.28 13.60 2.45
N THR A 92 9.58 13.45 2.75
CA THR A 92 10.51 14.59 2.92
C THR A 92 11.35 14.90 1.68
N ALA A 93 11.29 14.08 0.64
CA ALA A 93 12.09 14.31 -0.57
C ALA A 93 11.46 15.39 -1.46
N HIS A 94 12.31 16.29 -1.97
CA HIS A 94 11.90 17.29 -2.94
C HIS A 94 11.64 16.67 -4.32
N ARG A 95 10.81 17.34 -5.13
CA ARG A 95 10.46 16.91 -6.49
C ARG A 95 11.67 16.58 -7.36
N GLU A 96 12.70 17.41 -7.29
CA GLU A 96 13.96 17.22 -8.02
C GLU A 96 14.70 15.96 -7.56
N GLY A 97 14.65 15.66 -6.26
CA GLY A 97 15.23 14.44 -5.70
C GLY A 97 14.53 13.18 -6.21
N PHE A 98 13.20 13.19 -6.31
CA PHE A 98 12.44 12.10 -6.92
C PHE A 98 12.83 11.90 -8.39
N LEU A 99 12.91 13.00 -9.14
CA LEU A 99 13.26 12.94 -10.56
C LEU A 99 14.68 12.42 -10.78
N TYR A 100 15.63 12.88 -9.97
CA TYR A 100 17.01 12.42 -10.06
C TYR A 100 17.14 10.94 -9.68
N ALA A 101 16.43 10.48 -8.63
CA ALA A 101 16.38 9.06 -8.28
C ALA A 101 15.73 8.22 -9.39
N PHE A 102 14.65 8.71 -10.01
CA PHE A 102 13.96 8.04 -11.11
C PHE A 102 14.88 7.86 -12.32
N THR A 103 15.49 8.94 -12.80
CA THR A 103 16.38 8.90 -13.97
C THR A 103 17.59 7.99 -13.75
N ARG A 104 18.15 7.96 -12.52
CA ARG A 104 19.24 7.08 -12.14
C ARG A 104 18.83 5.62 -11.93
N GLY A 105 17.56 5.36 -11.63
CA GLY A 105 17.01 4.02 -11.45
C GLY A 105 16.79 3.27 -12.77
N LEU A 106 16.65 3.98 -13.89
CA LEU A 106 16.48 3.36 -15.20
C LEU A 106 17.78 2.69 -15.67
N HIS A 107 17.74 1.39 -15.97
CA HIS A 107 18.91 0.60 -16.41
C HIS A 107 19.29 0.84 -17.89
N GLY A 108 18.90 1.97 -18.47
CA GLY A 108 19.04 2.23 -19.91
C GLY A 108 17.72 2.05 -20.68
N GLY A 109 17.83 1.86 -21.99
CA GLY A 109 16.67 1.68 -22.87
C GLY A 109 16.09 2.98 -23.46
N PRO A 110 15.01 2.87 -24.27
CA PRO A 110 14.52 3.98 -25.09
C PRO A 110 14.10 5.21 -24.28
N LEU A 111 13.48 5.00 -23.11
CA LEU A 111 13.09 6.09 -22.20
C LEU A 111 14.32 6.78 -21.61
N PHE A 112 15.28 6.02 -21.05
CA PHE A 112 16.52 6.59 -20.49
C PHE A 112 17.27 7.42 -21.55
N ILE A 113 17.43 6.88 -22.75
CA ILE A 113 18.09 7.58 -23.86
C ILE A 113 17.33 8.87 -24.22
N SER A 114 15.99 8.82 -24.24
CA SER A 114 15.16 10.00 -24.49
C SER A 114 15.37 11.09 -23.43
N LEU A 115 15.39 10.71 -22.15
CA LEU A 115 15.60 11.59 -21.01
C LEU A 115 17.01 12.20 -21.00
N ALA A 116 18.03 11.41 -21.31
CA ALA A 116 19.42 11.86 -21.37
C ALA A 116 19.69 12.80 -22.56
N LYS A 117 19.17 12.48 -23.75
CA LYS A 117 19.41 13.28 -24.98
C LYS A 117 18.76 14.65 -24.93
N LYS A 118 17.54 14.73 -24.40
CA LYS A 118 16.83 15.99 -24.20
C LYS A 118 16.67 16.16 -22.71
N LEU A 119 17.68 16.70 -22.04
CA LEU A 119 17.71 16.87 -20.59
C LEU A 119 16.36 17.36 -20.11
N ALA A 120 15.61 16.46 -19.50
CA ALA A 120 14.29 16.77 -18.97
C ALA A 120 14.51 17.07 -17.49
N THR A 121 14.47 18.35 -17.14
CA THR A 121 14.50 18.81 -15.75
C THR A 121 13.09 19.07 -15.23
N ASP A 122 12.13 19.30 -16.13
CA ASP A 122 10.74 19.54 -15.78
C ASP A 122 9.92 18.25 -15.66
N PHE A 123 9.20 18.13 -14.54
CA PHE A 123 8.42 16.95 -14.19
C PHE A 123 7.34 16.61 -15.23
N LEU A 124 6.68 17.62 -15.82
CA LEU A 124 5.63 17.38 -16.83
C LEU A 124 6.23 16.79 -18.10
N VAL A 125 7.40 17.26 -18.51
CA VAL A 125 8.12 16.72 -19.68
C VAL A 125 8.51 15.25 -19.45
N ILE A 126 8.95 14.88 -18.24
CA ILE A 126 9.23 13.48 -17.91
C ILE A 126 7.98 12.64 -17.95
N LEU A 127 6.88 13.09 -17.34
CA LEU A 127 5.61 12.35 -17.35
C LEU A 127 5.12 12.09 -18.78
N ALA A 128 5.12 13.10 -19.64
CA ALA A 128 4.69 12.95 -21.03
C ALA A 128 5.54 11.92 -21.80
N ARG A 129 6.84 11.85 -21.53
CA ARG A 129 7.71 10.84 -22.14
C ARG A 129 7.45 9.46 -21.57
N VAL A 130 7.32 9.35 -20.26
CA VAL A 130 7.00 8.10 -19.57
C VAL A 130 5.71 7.50 -20.16
N GLU A 131 4.64 8.28 -20.23
CA GLU A 131 3.36 7.87 -20.80
C GLU A 131 3.51 7.40 -22.26
N LYS A 132 4.23 8.17 -23.08
CA LYS A 132 4.52 7.79 -24.47
C LYS A 132 5.20 6.42 -24.56
N TYR A 133 6.20 6.15 -23.73
CA TYR A 133 6.94 4.89 -23.78
C TYR A 133 6.16 3.72 -23.16
N MET A 134 5.29 3.96 -22.18
CA MET A 134 4.34 2.96 -21.68
C MET A 134 3.35 2.56 -22.78
N ASN A 135 2.74 3.53 -23.46
CA ASN A 135 1.80 3.26 -24.56
C ASN A 135 2.47 2.50 -25.71
N LEU A 136 3.75 2.80 -26.00
CA LEU A 136 4.53 2.02 -26.96
C LEU A 136 4.72 0.58 -26.48
N GLU A 137 5.13 0.37 -25.24
CA GLU A 137 5.30 -0.96 -24.63
C GLU A 137 4.00 -1.79 -24.71
N ASP A 138 2.85 -1.19 -24.35
CA ASP A 138 1.54 -1.83 -24.44
C ASP A 138 1.17 -2.21 -25.89
N ALA A 139 1.40 -1.31 -26.85
CA ALA A 139 1.16 -1.59 -28.27
C ALA A 139 2.05 -2.73 -28.80
N TRP A 140 3.30 -2.84 -28.33
CA TRP A 140 4.20 -3.95 -28.66
C TRP A 140 3.69 -5.29 -28.11
N LEU A 141 3.18 -5.31 -26.87
CA LEU A 141 2.61 -6.51 -26.25
C LEU A 141 1.37 -7.01 -27.00
N VAL A 142 0.46 -6.11 -27.40
CA VAL A 142 -0.72 -6.45 -28.20
C VAL A 142 -0.32 -7.10 -29.53
N LYS A 143 0.69 -6.54 -30.21
CA LYS A 143 1.18 -7.08 -31.49
C LYS A 143 1.85 -8.44 -31.34
N LYS A 144 2.60 -8.67 -30.25
CA LYS A 144 3.22 -9.97 -29.97
C LYS A 144 2.15 -11.05 -29.75
N ASN A 145 1.17 -10.78 -28.89
CA ASN A 145 0.08 -11.70 -28.60
C ASN A 145 -0.78 -12.00 -29.84
N GLY A 146 -0.98 -11.01 -30.73
CA GLY A 146 -1.68 -11.20 -32.00
C GLY A 146 -0.90 -12.07 -33.01
N ARG A 147 0.43 -12.09 -32.95
CA ARG A 147 1.29 -12.94 -33.80
C ARG A 147 1.35 -14.37 -33.29
N ASP A 148 1.43 -14.57 -31.98
CA ASP A 148 1.43 -15.92 -31.39
C ASP A 148 0.09 -16.64 -31.65
N LYS A 149 -1.04 -15.93 -31.54
CA LYS A 149 -2.37 -16.47 -31.90
C LYS A 149 -2.51 -16.86 -33.38
N ARG A 150 -1.81 -16.19 -34.30
CA ARG A 150 -1.84 -16.55 -35.73
C ARG A 150 -1.01 -17.80 -36.01
N LYS A 151 0.10 -17.99 -35.30
CA LYS A 151 0.96 -19.17 -35.43
C LYS A 151 0.33 -20.44 -34.82
N GLU A 152 -0.49 -20.30 -33.79
CA GLU A 152 -1.24 -21.41 -33.18
C GLU A 152 -2.40 -21.90 -34.08
N ASN A 153 -2.97 -21.01 -34.90
CA ASN A 153 -4.01 -21.35 -35.88
C ASN A 153 -3.46 -21.90 -37.23
N GLU A 154 -2.14 -21.98 -37.40
CA GLU A 154 -1.46 -22.49 -38.60
C GLU A 154 -0.71 -23.82 -38.32
N GLN A 155 -1.32 -24.74 -37.56
CA GLN A 155 -0.92 -26.17 -37.59
C GLN A 155 -1.92 -27.00 -38.39
N PRO A 156 -1.43 -27.97 -39.20
CA PRO A 156 -2.15 -28.44 -40.38
C PRO A 156 -3.21 -29.48 -40.00
N SER A 157 -4.44 -29.24 -40.45
CA SER A 157 -5.44 -30.26 -40.66
C SER A 157 -4.83 -31.34 -41.56
N THR A 158 -4.41 -32.47 -40.98
CA THR A 158 -4.04 -33.64 -41.76
C THR A 158 -5.30 -34.16 -42.44
N CYS A 159 -5.47 -33.80 -43.71
CA CYS A 159 -6.50 -34.36 -44.58
C CYS A 159 -6.34 -35.89 -44.61
N ARG A 160 -7.29 -36.57 -43.98
CA ARG A 160 -7.58 -37.97 -44.23
C ARG A 160 -8.19 -38.10 -45.63
N THR A 161 -7.43 -38.66 -46.56
CA THR A 161 -7.94 -39.36 -47.76
C THR A 161 -6.80 -40.26 -48.26
N ARG A 162 -6.96 -41.47 -48.76
CA ARG A 162 -8.03 -42.48 -48.92
C ARG A 162 -7.33 -43.56 -49.76
N GLY A 163 -7.52 -44.86 -49.49
CA GLY A 163 -7.15 -45.89 -50.47
C GLY A 163 -6.71 -47.22 -49.89
N GLU A 164 -7.69 -48.06 -49.57
CA GLU A 164 -7.63 -49.50 -49.89
C GLU A 164 -7.47 -49.68 -51.42
N PRO A 165 -6.89 -50.79 -51.92
CA PRO A 165 -7.31 -52.18 -51.67
C PRO A 165 -6.25 -53.11 -51.05
#